data_AF-A0A2B4SW95-F1
#
_entry.id   AF-A0A2B4SW95-F1
#
_cell.length_a   1.000
_cell.length_b   1.000
_cell.length_c   1.000
_cell.angle_alpha   90.00
_cell.angle_beta   90.00
_cell.angle_gamma   90.00
#
_symmetry.space_group_name_H-M   'P 1'
#
loop_
_entity.id
_entity.type
_entity.pdbx_description
1 polymer ?
#
loop_
_entity_poly.entity_id
_entity_poly.type
_entity_poly.pdbx_seq_one_letter_code
_entity_poly.pdbx_strand_id
1 'polypeptide(L)'
;MARQVIMWILIFTVCGVTPVILAKDKFYCHNLQYAGPIKDVITMKPTKLAEKTSNAAKIGIGFAKTMISNTIGEIPAVGSILSALFDELADVFGLGGGLDPEDVYNSLKAEIDKLKEYMDQEILEAKLENIKNAFGTRNGGILSYAMYCQKTYKNDAEDMAPCLENVNGMLTSHYHNFLLEDGKPVSVYESSLPLFRMYGQLYVDTLLELIGAARKRGKESQAAAQADTLINKVARFKKYYEKSFNKIEALHTKVRIMPEDNGGCGYIPGADVNMCVCSLGIGPNKFDEAEIKKKGKSLKNWCVGLYFKSNIDPCSWALNAYNRTYAIIRKHAIQSYWKKQVGEAVENWVKMADELKPLKENMKSTTTTSNASISATTVATTTSATTTSNTSTSATINCCCYEYYHYYCYYYYYYYYYYYYYFYCYY
;
A
#
# COMPACT_ATOMS: atom_id res chain seq x y z
N MET A 1 16.62 -21.99 30.33
CA MET A 1 17.75 -21.06 30.57
C MET A 1 19.04 -21.55 29.90
N ALA A 2 19.99 -22.20 30.58
CA ALA A 2 21.37 -22.41 30.07
C ALA A 2 21.53 -22.91 28.61
N ARG A 3 20.72 -23.89 28.16
CA ARG A 3 20.82 -24.49 26.81
C ARG A 3 20.74 -23.49 25.64
N GLN A 4 19.91 -22.44 25.73
CA GLN A 4 19.80 -21.44 24.66
C GLN A 4 21.05 -20.55 24.57
N VAL A 5 21.62 -20.16 25.71
CA VAL A 5 22.84 -19.33 25.75
C VAL A 5 24.03 -20.08 25.14
N ILE A 6 24.18 -21.37 25.48
CA ILE A 6 25.22 -22.24 24.91
C ILE A 6 25.09 -22.35 23.38
N MET A 7 23.87 -22.47 22.87
CA MET A 7 23.61 -22.54 21.43
C MET A 7 24.00 -21.24 20.69
N TRP A 8 23.71 -20.06 21.27
CA TRP A 8 24.13 -18.79 20.68
C TRP A 8 25.64 -18.54 20.77
N ILE A 9 26.30 -18.96 21.86
CA ILE A 9 27.76 -18.91 21.99
C ILE A 9 28.42 -19.67 20.83
N LEU A 10 27.96 -20.89 20.54
CA LEU A 10 28.48 -21.74 19.45
C LEU A 10 28.27 -21.12 18.06
N ILE A 11 27.15 -20.45 17.81
CA ILE A 11 26.88 -19.78 16.53
C ILE A 11 27.85 -18.59 16.32
N PHE A 12 28.09 -17.77 17.35
CA PHE A 12 28.94 -16.59 17.20
C PHE A 12 30.45 -16.87 17.18
N THR A 13 30.92 -18.02 17.70
CA THR A 13 32.34 -18.40 17.61
C THR A 13 32.85 -18.63 16.19
N VAL A 14 31.98 -18.88 15.21
CA VAL A 14 32.36 -19.16 13.81
C VAL A 14 32.86 -17.89 13.08
N CYS A 15 32.49 -16.69 13.54
CA CYS A 15 32.73 -15.43 12.84
C CYS A 15 33.94 -14.61 13.37
N GLY A 16 34.92 -15.27 14.01
CA GLY A 16 36.19 -14.66 14.45
C GLY A 16 36.25 -14.38 15.95
N VAL A 17 37.27 -14.94 16.60
CA VAL A 17 37.42 -14.94 18.07
C VAL A 17 37.92 -13.59 18.58
N THR A 18 36.99 -12.79 19.13
CA THR A 18 37.35 -11.64 19.99
C THR A 18 37.43 -12.13 21.44
N PRO A 19 38.51 -11.84 22.22
CA PRO A 19 38.54 -12.15 23.64
C PRO A 19 37.37 -11.52 24.39
N VAL A 20 36.70 -12.29 25.27
CA VAL A 20 35.49 -11.83 25.97
C VAL A 20 35.76 -10.61 26.87
N ILE A 21 36.99 -10.49 27.38
CA ILE A 21 37.47 -9.33 28.16
C ILE A 21 37.47 -8.03 27.32
N LEU A 22 37.46 -8.13 25.99
CA LEU A 22 37.35 -7.01 25.04
C LEU A 22 35.98 -6.93 24.36
N ALA A 23 35.00 -7.74 24.79
CA ALA A 23 33.67 -7.75 24.21
C ALA A 23 32.94 -6.43 24.53
N LYS A 24 32.32 -5.86 23.51
CA LYS A 24 31.48 -4.66 23.61
C LYS A 24 30.03 -5.05 23.33
N ASP A 25 29.11 -4.30 23.94
CA ASP A 25 27.69 -4.36 23.64
C ASP A 25 27.47 -4.25 22.11
N LYS A 26 26.77 -5.22 21.52
CA LYS A 26 26.57 -5.39 20.08
C LYS A 26 25.07 -5.47 19.77
N PHE A 27 24.65 -4.83 18.68
CA PHE A 27 23.27 -4.91 18.21
C PHE A 27 23.27 -5.10 16.69
N TYR A 28 22.64 -6.18 16.23
CA TYR A 28 22.59 -6.57 14.83
C TYR A 28 21.14 -6.76 14.39
N CYS A 29 20.84 -6.39 13.15
CA CYS A 29 19.54 -6.64 12.54
C CYS A 29 19.69 -7.38 11.21
N HIS A 30 18.91 -8.44 11.06
CA HIS A 30 18.93 -9.33 9.92
C HIS A 30 17.65 -9.16 9.10
N ASN A 31 17.84 -9.19 7.78
CA ASN A 31 16.80 -9.07 6.77
C ASN A 31 15.74 -7.98 7.04
N LEU A 32 16.15 -6.73 7.30
CA LEU A 32 15.20 -5.62 7.52
C LEU A 32 14.50 -5.13 6.25
N GLN A 33 14.10 -6.05 5.37
CA GLN A 33 13.63 -5.74 4.04
C GLN A 33 12.19 -5.20 4.03
N TYR A 34 11.89 -4.48 2.95
CA TYR A 34 10.52 -4.19 2.51
C TYR A 34 10.35 -4.45 1.00
N ALA A 35 11.44 -4.32 0.22
CA ALA A 35 11.54 -4.78 -1.18
C ALA A 35 13.01 -5.00 -1.60
N GLY A 36 13.86 -5.46 -0.66
CA GLY A 36 15.32 -5.42 -0.75
C GLY A 36 15.97 -4.95 0.57
N PRO A 37 17.31 -4.93 0.68
CA PRO A 37 18.03 -4.29 1.80
C PRO A 37 17.63 -2.81 1.98
N ILE A 38 17.65 -2.26 3.19
CA ILE A 38 17.13 -0.90 3.49
C ILE A 38 17.69 0.17 2.56
N LYS A 39 19.01 0.20 2.36
CA LYS A 39 19.69 1.15 1.46
C LYS A 39 19.13 1.04 0.05
N ASP A 40 19.00 -0.20 -0.42
CA ASP A 40 18.60 -0.51 -1.79
C ASP A 40 17.12 -0.17 -2.01
N VAL A 41 16.25 -0.38 -1.02
CA VAL A 41 14.82 0.05 -1.02
C VAL A 41 14.71 1.58 -1.09
N ILE A 42 15.52 2.32 -0.33
CA ILE A 42 15.56 3.79 -0.40
C ILE A 42 15.97 4.26 -1.80
N THR A 43 16.89 3.56 -2.46
CA THR A 43 17.30 3.84 -3.85
C THR A 43 16.43 3.17 -4.93
N MET A 44 15.51 2.27 -4.56
CA MET A 44 14.77 1.44 -5.50
C MET A 44 13.93 2.29 -6.44
N LYS A 45 13.92 1.96 -7.73
CA LYS A 45 13.03 2.60 -8.69
C LYS A 45 11.57 2.12 -8.48
N PRO A 46 10.56 2.94 -8.82
CA PRO A 46 9.20 2.44 -9.02
C PRO A 46 9.17 1.25 -10.00
N THR A 47 8.08 0.47 -10.03
CA THR A 47 7.85 -0.40 -11.19
C THR A 47 7.67 0.46 -12.44
N LYS A 48 7.99 -0.08 -13.64
CA LYS A 48 7.69 0.64 -14.90
C LYS A 48 6.25 1.14 -14.92
N LEU A 49 5.30 0.30 -14.49
CA LEU A 49 3.88 0.66 -14.47
C LEU A 49 3.57 1.81 -13.49
N ALA A 50 4.21 1.84 -12.31
CA ALA A 50 4.09 2.94 -11.37
C ALA A 50 4.71 4.24 -11.90
N GLU A 51 5.89 4.18 -12.50
CA GLU A 51 6.57 5.30 -13.17
C GLU A 51 5.68 5.91 -14.26
N LYS A 52 5.15 5.06 -15.14
CA LYS A 52 4.26 5.44 -16.24
C LYS A 52 2.91 5.99 -15.79
N THR A 53 2.35 5.46 -14.70
CA THR A 53 1.16 6.09 -14.08
C THR A 53 1.48 7.47 -13.50
N SER A 54 2.64 7.63 -12.84
CA SER A 54 3.08 8.91 -12.27
C SER A 54 3.32 9.97 -13.35
N ASN A 55 3.84 9.55 -14.52
CA ASN A 55 3.95 10.40 -15.71
C ASN A 55 2.58 10.83 -16.24
N ALA A 56 1.64 9.91 -16.47
CA ALA A 56 0.28 10.26 -16.92
C ALA A 56 -0.40 11.25 -15.94
N ALA A 57 -0.30 11.00 -14.63
CA ALA A 57 -0.78 11.92 -13.59
C ALA A 57 -0.16 13.32 -13.69
N LYS A 58 1.13 13.40 -14.05
CA LYS A 58 1.88 14.65 -14.22
C LYS A 58 1.48 15.39 -15.50
N ILE A 59 1.21 14.68 -16.60
CA ILE A 59 0.70 15.25 -17.86
C ILE A 59 -0.71 15.84 -17.63
N GLY A 60 -1.55 15.17 -16.82
CA GLY A 60 -2.86 15.67 -16.39
C GLY A 60 -2.85 17.07 -15.78
N ILE A 61 -1.77 17.48 -15.10
CA ILE A 61 -1.59 18.84 -14.57
C ILE A 61 -1.55 19.88 -15.72
N GLY A 62 -0.91 19.55 -16.84
CA GLY A 62 -0.86 20.41 -18.03
C GLY A 62 -2.22 20.52 -18.73
N PHE A 63 -2.97 19.42 -18.80
CA PHE A 63 -4.33 19.42 -19.34
C PHE A 63 -5.29 20.26 -18.48
N ALA A 64 -5.22 20.15 -17.15
CA ALA A 64 -6.01 21.02 -16.26
C ALA A 64 -5.72 22.52 -16.47
N LYS A 65 -4.44 22.90 -16.65
CA LYS A 65 -4.03 24.28 -16.95
C LYS A 65 -4.57 24.83 -18.27
N THR A 66 -4.77 23.97 -19.27
CA THR A 66 -5.36 24.39 -20.55
C THR A 66 -6.88 24.43 -20.50
N MET A 67 -7.53 23.64 -19.63
CA MET A 67 -8.98 23.71 -19.40
C MET A 67 -9.47 24.99 -18.74
N ILE A 68 -8.64 25.67 -17.93
CA ILE A 68 -9.02 26.96 -17.30
C ILE A 68 -8.92 28.16 -18.26
N SER A 69 -8.41 27.99 -19.48
CA SER A 69 -8.41 29.06 -20.49
C SER A 69 -9.83 29.44 -20.91
N ASN A 70 -10.05 30.71 -21.28
CA ASN A 70 -11.31 31.16 -21.86
C ASN A 70 -11.40 30.91 -23.37
N THR A 71 -10.30 30.54 -24.03
CA THR A 71 -10.25 30.32 -25.49
C THR A 71 -10.63 28.88 -25.83
N ILE A 72 -11.71 28.68 -26.60
CA ILE A 72 -12.15 27.31 -26.97
C ILE A 72 -11.08 26.55 -27.79
N GLY A 73 -10.26 27.28 -28.56
CA GLY A 73 -9.12 26.74 -29.30
C GLY A 73 -7.98 26.20 -28.42
N GLU A 74 -7.81 26.72 -27.19
CA GLU A 74 -6.74 26.30 -26.27
C GLU A 74 -7.10 25.08 -25.41
N ILE A 75 -8.40 24.76 -25.29
CA ILE A 75 -8.84 23.50 -24.66
C ILE A 75 -8.21 22.32 -25.43
N PRO A 76 -7.69 21.27 -24.76
CA PRO A 76 -7.17 20.08 -25.41
C PRO A 76 -8.15 19.42 -26.39
N ALA A 77 -7.61 18.67 -27.37
CA ALA A 77 -8.42 17.83 -28.24
C ALA A 77 -9.02 16.65 -27.45
N VAL A 78 -10.29 16.33 -27.70
CA VAL A 78 -10.99 15.28 -26.95
C VAL A 78 -10.39 13.90 -27.28
N GLY A 79 -10.12 13.12 -26.23
CA GLY A 79 -9.38 11.86 -26.28
C GLY A 79 -7.86 12.01 -26.11
N SER A 80 -7.32 13.23 -25.97
CA SER A 80 -5.87 13.45 -25.80
C SER A 80 -5.34 13.05 -24.42
N ILE A 81 -6.19 13.05 -23.40
CA ILE A 81 -5.83 12.76 -22.01
C ILE A 81 -5.76 11.24 -21.81
N LEU A 82 -6.77 10.54 -22.30
CA LEU A 82 -6.74 9.08 -22.43
C LEU A 82 -5.64 8.61 -23.39
N SER A 83 -5.32 9.37 -24.46
CA SER A 83 -4.15 9.05 -25.31
C SER A 83 -2.86 9.06 -24.48
N ALA A 84 -2.58 10.12 -23.72
CA ALA A 84 -1.37 10.23 -22.92
C ALA A 84 -1.24 9.10 -21.88
N LEU A 85 -2.36 8.65 -21.28
CA LEU A 85 -2.36 7.46 -20.43
C LEU A 85 -1.97 6.19 -21.21
N PHE A 86 -2.64 5.92 -22.34
CA PHE A 86 -2.41 4.69 -23.10
C PHE A 86 -1.03 4.65 -23.79
N ASP A 87 -0.48 5.81 -24.16
CA ASP A 87 0.88 5.94 -24.71
C ASP A 87 1.96 5.65 -23.65
N GLU A 88 1.83 6.20 -22.44
CA GLU A 88 2.74 5.88 -21.31
C GLU A 88 2.61 4.40 -20.89
N LEU A 89 1.41 3.80 -20.96
CA LEU A 89 1.21 2.37 -20.72
C LEU A 89 1.81 1.48 -21.81
N ALA A 90 1.68 1.84 -23.10
CA ALA A 90 2.23 1.06 -24.21
C ALA A 90 3.77 0.95 -24.14
N ASP A 91 4.46 1.99 -23.69
CA ASP A 91 5.93 2.00 -23.49
C ASP A 91 6.41 1.05 -22.35
N VAL A 92 5.49 0.53 -21.52
CA VAL A 92 5.81 -0.58 -20.60
C VAL A 92 6.07 -1.88 -21.39
N PHE A 93 5.31 -2.11 -22.47
CA PHE A 93 5.15 -3.41 -23.14
C PHE A 93 5.89 -3.50 -24.48
N GLY A 94 6.08 -2.38 -25.19
CA GLY A 94 7.01 -2.28 -26.32
C GLY A 94 6.38 -1.82 -27.63
N LEU A 95 7.25 -1.52 -28.60
CA LEU A 95 6.86 -0.92 -29.88
C LEU A 95 6.26 -1.96 -30.85
N GLY A 96 5.04 -1.70 -31.31
CA GLY A 96 4.50 -2.29 -32.55
C GLY A 96 3.10 -2.91 -32.45
N GLY A 97 2.70 -3.46 -31.31
CA GLY A 97 1.42 -4.19 -31.17
C GLY A 97 0.19 -3.32 -30.87
N GLY A 98 0.41 -2.14 -30.28
CA GLY A 98 -0.62 -1.45 -29.49
C GLY A 98 -0.70 -2.01 -28.06
N LEU A 99 -1.54 -1.40 -27.23
CA LEU A 99 -1.73 -1.81 -25.84
C LEU A 99 -2.79 -2.93 -25.74
N ASP A 100 -2.44 -4.08 -25.16
CA ASP A 100 -3.43 -5.05 -24.68
C ASP A 100 -3.74 -4.77 -23.19
N PRO A 101 -5.00 -4.57 -22.79
CA PRO A 101 -5.37 -4.46 -21.37
C PRO A 101 -4.97 -5.69 -20.51
N GLU A 102 -4.69 -6.85 -21.11
CA GLU A 102 -4.25 -8.08 -20.42
C GLU A 102 -2.80 -7.95 -19.96
N ASP A 103 -1.95 -7.26 -20.72
CA ASP A 103 -0.58 -6.96 -20.33
C ASP A 103 -0.55 -6.00 -19.12
N VAL A 104 -1.49 -5.05 -19.07
CA VAL A 104 -1.67 -4.18 -17.89
C VAL A 104 -2.06 -5.01 -16.66
N TYR A 105 -3.00 -5.96 -16.80
CA TYR A 105 -3.36 -6.87 -15.71
C TYR A 105 -2.19 -7.79 -15.30
N ASN A 106 -1.47 -8.38 -16.26
CA ASN A 106 -0.33 -9.26 -16.01
C ASN A 106 0.83 -8.52 -15.32
N SER A 107 1.06 -7.25 -15.69
CA SER A 107 2.03 -6.36 -15.04
C SER A 107 1.63 -6.04 -13.60
N LEU A 108 0.37 -5.69 -13.35
CA LEU A 108 -0.18 -5.52 -11.99
C LEU A 108 -0.07 -6.81 -11.17
N LYS A 109 -0.43 -7.96 -11.74
CA LYS A 109 -0.33 -9.26 -11.10
C LYS A 109 1.13 -9.58 -10.75
N ALA A 110 2.09 -9.29 -11.62
CA ALA A 110 3.52 -9.48 -11.35
C ALA A 110 4.08 -8.52 -10.29
N GLU A 111 3.57 -7.29 -10.18
CA GLU A 111 3.88 -6.35 -9.10
C GLU A 111 3.33 -6.87 -7.74
N ILE A 112 2.10 -7.39 -7.73
CA ILE A 112 1.43 -7.91 -6.54
C ILE A 112 2.00 -9.28 -6.11
N ASP A 113 2.34 -10.17 -7.05
CA ASP A 113 2.92 -11.48 -6.75
C ASP A 113 4.33 -11.34 -6.12
N LYS A 114 5.12 -10.35 -6.56
CA LYS A 114 6.37 -9.99 -5.88
C LYS A 114 6.11 -9.49 -4.46
N LEU A 115 5.10 -8.64 -4.26
CA LEU A 115 4.70 -8.21 -2.92
C LEU A 115 4.28 -9.41 -2.06
N LYS A 116 3.50 -10.39 -2.56
CA LYS A 116 3.15 -11.63 -1.82
C LYS A 116 4.40 -12.35 -1.32
N GLU A 117 5.37 -12.57 -2.21
CA GLU A 117 6.60 -13.33 -1.94
C GLU A 117 7.43 -12.71 -0.81
N TYR A 118 7.62 -11.39 -0.84
CA TYR A 118 8.35 -10.67 0.22
C TYR A 118 7.61 -10.57 1.56
N MET A 119 6.28 -10.69 1.56
CA MET A 119 5.46 -10.49 2.76
C MET A 119 5.02 -11.80 3.44
N ASP A 120 5.19 -12.96 2.79
CA ASP A 120 4.72 -14.30 3.23
C ASP A 120 3.21 -14.30 3.57
N GLN A 121 2.42 -13.69 2.68
CA GLN A 121 0.98 -13.48 2.82
C GLN A 121 0.19 -14.21 1.73
N GLU A 122 -0.78 -15.03 2.14
CA GLU A 122 -1.82 -15.52 1.23
C GLU A 122 -2.79 -14.38 0.86
N ILE A 123 -3.11 -14.28 -0.42
CA ILE A 123 -4.20 -13.44 -0.93
C ILE A 123 -5.35 -14.36 -1.32
N LEU A 124 -6.57 -13.94 -1.01
CA LEU A 124 -7.79 -14.54 -1.58
C LEU A 124 -7.78 -14.34 -3.10
N GLU A 125 -7.31 -15.34 -3.85
CA GLU A 125 -7.07 -15.23 -5.30
C GLU A 125 -8.33 -14.86 -6.10
N ALA A 126 -9.50 -15.31 -5.63
CA ALA A 126 -10.81 -14.90 -6.14
C ALA A 126 -11.00 -13.38 -6.21
N LYS A 127 -10.32 -12.60 -5.34
CA LYS A 127 -10.36 -11.13 -5.40
C LYS A 127 -9.51 -10.56 -6.53
N LEU A 128 -8.36 -11.17 -6.83
CA LEU A 128 -7.55 -10.78 -8.00
C LEU A 128 -8.32 -11.09 -9.29
N GLU A 129 -9.00 -12.23 -9.37
CA GLU A 129 -9.81 -12.59 -10.54
C GLU A 129 -11.09 -11.72 -10.67
N ASN A 130 -11.73 -11.35 -9.57
CA ASN A 130 -12.82 -10.35 -9.61
C ASN A 130 -12.31 -8.97 -10.09
N ILE A 131 -11.07 -8.59 -9.74
CA ILE A 131 -10.45 -7.36 -10.24
C ILE A 131 -10.04 -7.51 -11.70
N LYS A 132 -9.57 -8.69 -12.14
CA LYS A 132 -9.34 -8.99 -13.55
C LYS A 132 -10.60 -8.74 -14.38
N ASN A 133 -11.72 -9.35 -13.98
CA ASN A 133 -12.98 -9.27 -14.72
C ASN A 133 -13.63 -7.87 -14.67
N ALA A 134 -13.41 -7.09 -13.61
CA ALA A 134 -13.91 -5.71 -13.52
C ALA A 134 -13.01 -4.70 -14.26
N PHE A 135 -11.69 -4.88 -14.22
CA PHE A 135 -10.72 -3.92 -14.76
C PHE A 135 -10.33 -4.21 -16.21
N GLY A 136 -10.28 -5.48 -16.61
CA GLY A 136 -9.56 -5.96 -17.79
C GLY A 136 -10.39 -6.69 -18.85
N THR A 137 -10.00 -6.42 -20.09
CA THR A 137 -9.92 -7.37 -21.20
C THR A 137 -11.22 -7.97 -21.70
N ARG A 138 -11.67 -9.08 -21.11
CA ARG A 138 -12.76 -9.90 -21.67
C ARG A 138 -14.11 -9.18 -21.54
N ASN A 139 -14.87 -9.23 -22.63
CA ASN A 139 -16.28 -8.81 -22.70
C ASN A 139 -16.57 -7.37 -22.20
N GLY A 140 -15.64 -6.44 -22.39
CA GLY A 140 -15.88 -5.00 -22.17
C GLY A 140 -15.56 -4.49 -20.76
N GLY A 141 -14.55 -5.03 -20.08
CA GLY A 141 -14.01 -4.46 -18.84
C GLY A 141 -13.58 -2.99 -18.98
N ILE A 142 -13.51 -2.26 -17.86
CA ILE A 142 -13.41 -0.78 -17.83
C ILE A 142 -12.28 -0.23 -18.71
N LEU A 143 -11.08 -0.80 -18.63
CA LEU A 143 -9.93 -0.32 -19.40
C LEU A 143 -10.13 -0.50 -20.91
N SER A 144 -10.66 -1.66 -21.33
CA SER A 144 -10.99 -1.94 -22.73
C SER A 144 -12.04 -0.97 -23.27
N TYR A 145 -13.05 -0.63 -22.47
CA TYR A 145 -14.11 0.29 -22.88
C TYR A 145 -13.63 1.76 -22.94
N ALA A 146 -12.77 2.19 -22.01
CA ALA A 146 -12.13 3.51 -22.08
C ALA A 146 -11.21 3.64 -23.32
N MET A 147 -10.49 2.58 -23.68
CA MET A 147 -9.72 2.53 -24.93
C MET A 147 -10.62 2.54 -26.18
N TYR A 148 -11.76 1.86 -26.14
CA TYR A 148 -12.76 1.95 -27.22
C TYR A 148 -13.26 3.40 -27.40
N CYS A 149 -13.60 4.10 -26.31
CA CYS A 149 -14.01 5.51 -26.38
C CYS A 149 -12.90 6.38 -27.01
N GLN A 150 -11.67 6.30 -26.46
CA GLN A 150 -10.52 7.06 -26.94
C GLN A 150 -10.20 6.80 -28.42
N LYS A 151 -10.33 5.57 -28.90
CA LYS A 151 -9.99 5.19 -30.27
C LYS A 151 -11.09 5.54 -31.28
N THR A 152 -12.36 5.42 -30.88
CA THR A 152 -13.51 5.60 -31.78
C THR A 152 -13.88 7.07 -31.94
N TYR A 153 -13.88 7.83 -30.84
CA TYR A 153 -14.43 9.18 -30.78
C TYR A 153 -13.36 10.26 -30.65
N LYS A 154 -12.11 9.97 -31.06
CA LYS A 154 -11.00 10.92 -30.95
C LYS A 154 -11.30 12.20 -31.73
N ASN A 155 -11.16 13.34 -31.05
CA ASN A 155 -11.53 14.68 -31.50
C ASN A 155 -13.04 14.96 -31.63
N ASP A 156 -13.94 13.98 -31.46
CA ASP A 156 -15.38 14.23 -31.38
C ASP A 156 -15.80 14.51 -29.94
N ALA A 157 -16.38 15.69 -29.70
CA ALA A 157 -16.78 16.09 -28.35
C ALA A 157 -18.20 15.67 -27.97
N GLU A 158 -19.08 15.39 -28.93
CA GLU A 158 -20.47 14.98 -28.65
C GLU A 158 -20.59 13.48 -28.47
N ASP A 159 -19.94 12.65 -29.29
CA ASP A 159 -20.00 11.19 -29.16
C ASP A 159 -19.06 10.63 -28.07
N MET A 160 -17.91 11.28 -27.83
CA MET A 160 -17.03 10.86 -26.73
C MET A 160 -17.70 11.03 -25.37
N ALA A 161 -18.48 12.11 -25.16
CA ALA A 161 -19.06 12.43 -23.87
C ALA A 161 -19.95 11.31 -23.28
N PRO A 162 -20.98 10.78 -23.96
CA PRO A 162 -21.77 9.66 -23.44
C PRO A 162 -20.93 8.38 -23.28
N CYS A 163 -19.90 8.17 -24.12
CA CYS A 163 -18.98 7.04 -23.94
C CYS A 163 -18.19 7.16 -22.62
N LEU A 164 -17.68 8.35 -22.29
CA LEU A 164 -17.00 8.62 -21.02
C LEU A 164 -17.95 8.64 -19.81
N GLU A 165 -19.20 9.08 -19.99
CA GLU A 165 -20.22 8.99 -18.93
C GLU A 165 -20.50 7.52 -18.57
N ASN A 166 -20.53 6.61 -19.55
CA ASN A 166 -20.56 5.17 -19.32
C ASN A 166 -19.28 4.65 -18.63
N VAL A 167 -18.07 5.04 -19.06
CA VAL A 167 -16.80 4.67 -18.38
C VAL A 167 -16.83 5.11 -16.91
N ASN A 168 -17.23 6.35 -16.62
CA ASN A 168 -17.37 6.89 -15.27
C ASN A 168 -18.46 6.15 -14.46
N GLY A 169 -19.54 5.72 -15.10
CA GLY A 169 -20.55 4.84 -14.52
C GLY A 169 -19.97 3.51 -14.05
N MET A 170 -19.27 2.78 -14.93
CA MET A 170 -18.62 1.50 -14.60
C MET A 170 -17.58 1.66 -13.49
N LEU A 171 -16.70 2.67 -13.61
CA LEU A 171 -15.71 3.04 -12.61
C LEU A 171 -16.35 3.35 -11.24
N THR A 172 -17.52 3.99 -11.23
CA THR A 172 -18.25 4.34 -10.01
C THR A 172 -18.95 3.13 -9.40
N SER A 173 -19.48 2.21 -10.20
CA SER A 173 -20.07 0.94 -9.72
C SER A 173 -19.04 0.00 -9.11
N HIS A 174 -17.85 -0.11 -9.71
CA HIS A 174 -16.82 -1.09 -9.27
C HIS A 174 -15.82 -0.56 -8.23
N TYR A 175 -16.00 0.66 -7.70
CA TYR A 175 -14.99 1.30 -6.83
C TYR A 175 -14.60 0.48 -5.58
N HIS A 176 -15.53 -0.29 -5.00
CA HIS A 176 -15.31 -1.16 -3.84
C HIS A 176 -14.20 -2.21 -4.05
N ASN A 177 -13.92 -2.60 -5.31
CA ASN A 177 -12.84 -3.53 -5.62
C ASN A 177 -11.44 -2.93 -5.41
N PHE A 178 -11.32 -1.60 -5.53
CA PHE A 178 -10.06 -0.85 -5.54
C PHE A 178 -9.88 0.02 -4.28
N LEU A 179 -10.97 0.61 -3.77
CA LEU A 179 -11.01 1.37 -2.53
C LEU A 179 -11.64 0.50 -1.44
N LEU A 180 -10.79 -0.10 -0.61
CA LEU A 180 -11.24 -1.04 0.41
C LEU A 180 -11.80 -0.34 1.64
N GLU A 181 -12.87 -0.92 2.17
CA GLU A 181 -13.46 -0.54 3.47
C GLU A 181 -12.45 -0.70 4.62
N ASP A 182 -12.80 -0.18 5.79
CA ASP A 182 -12.05 -0.44 7.01
C ASP A 182 -12.23 -1.88 7.53
N GLY A 183 -11.42 -2.25 8.53
CA GLY A 183 -11.45 -3.58 9.15
C GLY A 183 -10.82 -4.72 8.34
N LYS A 184 -10.43 -4.51 7.07
CA LYS A 184 -9.68 -5.52 6.31
C LYS A 184 -8.23 -5.66 6.87
N PRO A 185 -7.62 -6.85 6.82
CA PRO A 185 -6.21 -7.04 7.21
C PRO A 185 -5.25 -6.18 6.39
N VAL A 186 -4.09 -5.83 6.97
CA VAL A 186 -3.12 -4.90 6.35
C VAL A 186 -2.60 -5.42 5.00
N SER A 187 -2.39 -6.72 4.90
CA SER A 187 -2.05 -7.46 3.66
C SER A 187 -2.93 -7.12 2.46
N VAL A 188 -4.21 -6.83 2.72
CA VAL A 188 -5.20 -6.53 1.69
C VAL A 188 -5.10 -5.08 1.20
N TYR A 189 -4.56 -4.16 2.01
CA TYR A 189 -4.20 -2.81 1.55
C TYR A 189 -2.88 -2.84 0.75
N GLU A 190 -1.85 -3.55 1.21
CA GLU A 190 -0.56 -3.67 0.51
C GLU A 190 -0.75 -4.19 -0.92
N SER A 191 -1.55 -5.24 -1.09
CA SER A 191 -1.86 -5.85 -2.39
C SER A 191 -2.88 -5.08 -3.25
N SER A 192 -3.64 -4.13 -2.68
CA SER A 192 -4.61 -3.33 -3.46
C SER A 192 -4.11 -1.94 -3.83
N LEU A 193 -3.06 -1.43 -3.18
CA LEU A 193 -2.50 -0.11 -3.53
C LEU A 193 -2.01 0.00 -5.00
N PRO A 194 -1.36 -1.00 -5.62
CA PRO A 194 -1.07 -1.00 -7.07
C PRO A 194 -2.32 -0.95 -7.96
N LEU A 195 -3.41 -1.61 -7.54
CA LEU A 195 -4.68 -1.66 -8.25
C LEU A 195 -5.43 -0.32 -8.13
N PHE A 196 -5.41 0.27 -6.93
CA PHE A 196 -5.92 1.60 -6.63
C PHE A 196 -5.20 2.69 -7.44
N ARG A 197 -3.88 2.58 -7.63
CA ARG A 197 -3.12 3.49 -8.52
C ARG A 197 -3.71 3.50 -9.93
N MET A 198 -3.84 2.33 -10.55
CA MET A 198 -4.30 2.21 -11.94
C MET A 198 -5.78 2.58 -12.10
N TYR A 199 -6.64 2.17 -11.17
CA TYR A 199 -8.04 2.60 -11.11
C TYR A 199 -8.16 4.13 -10.91
N GLY A 200 -7.39 4.69 -9.98
CA GLY A 200 -7.45 6.11 -9.63
C GLY A 200 -6.99 7.00 -10.78
N GLN A 201 -5.96 6.59 -11.52
CA GLN A 201 -5.50 7.27 -12.72
C GLN A 201 -6.59 7.29 -13.80
N LEU A 202 -7.14 6.13 -14.15
CA LEU A 202 -8.18 6.03 -15.18
C LEU A 202 -9.44 6.81 -14.78
N TYR A 203 -9.78 6.86 -13.49
CA TYR A 203 -10.88 7.68 -12.97
C TYR A 203 -10.61 9.19 -13.11
N VAL A 204 -9.39 9.62 -12.79
CA VAL A 204 -8.93 11.00 -12.95
C VAL A 204 -8.97 11.42 -14.43
N ASP A 205 -8.41 10.62 -15.32
CA ASP A 205 -8.32 10.94 -16.74
C ASP A 205 -9.69 10.92 -17.42
N THR A 206 -10.59 10.01 -17.03
CA THR A 206 -11.99 9.98 -17.51
C THR A 206 -12.74 11.26 -17.12
N LEU A 207 -12.57 11.75 -15.88
CA LEU A 207 -13.19 13.01 -15.47
C LEU A 207 -12.56 14.24 -16.12
N LEU A 208 -11.24 14.26 -16.31
CA LEU A 208 -10.55 15.30 -17.09
C LEU A 208 -11.08 15.35 -18.54
N GLU A 209 -11.19 14.21 -19.19
CA GLU A 209 -11.68 14.11 -20.57
C GLU A 209 -13.17 14.53 -20.67
N LEU A 210 -13.98 14.26 -19.63
CA LEU A 210 -15.36 14.78 -19.52
C LEU A 210 -15.43 16.30 -19.35
N ILE A 211 -14.52 16.90 -18.57
CA ILE A 211 -14.40 18.37 -18.48
C ILE A 211 -14.03 18.94 -19.86
N GLY A 212 -13.04 18.36 -20.53
CA GLY A 212 -12.62 18.74 -21.89
C GLY A 212 -13.76 18.66 -22.92
N ALA A 213 -14.50 17.54 -22.93
CA ALA A 213 -15.64 17.33 -23.82
C ALA A 213 -16.83 18.26 -23.51
N ALA A 214 -17.13 18.54 -22.24
CA ALA A 214 -18.13 19.56 -21.87
C ALA A 214 -17.71 20.97 -22.32
N ARG A 215 -16.45 21.35 -22.06
CA ARG A 215 -15.85 22.63 -22.48
C ARG A 215 -15.85 22.84 -24.00
N LYS A 216 -15.46 21.83 -24.79
CA LYS A 216 -15.48 21.91 -26.27
C LYS A 216 -16.87 22.10 -26.86
N ARG A 217 -17.93 21.74 -26.12
CA ARG A 217 -19.34 21.89 -26.49
C ARG A 217 -20.00 23.16 -25.92
N GLY A 218 -19.23 24.03 -25.26
CA GLY A 218 -19.74 25.22 -24.56
C GLY A 218 -20.60 24.91 -23.32
N LYS A 219 -20.59 23.66 -22.84
CA LYS A 219 -21.40 23.19 -21.70
C LYS A 219 -20.68 23.50 -20.38
N GLU A 220 -20.40 24.79 -20.15
CA GLU A 220 -19.58 25.28 -19.01
C GLU A 220 -20.10 24.83 -17.63
N SER A 221 -21.41 24.79 -17.44
CA SER A 221 -22.03 24.29 -16.20
C SER A 221 -21.78 22.80 -15.96
N GLN A 222 -21.78 21.99 -17.02
CA GLN A 222 -21.41 20.57 -16.96
C GLN A 222 -19.90 20.43 -16.67
N ALA A 223 -19.06 21.26 -17.30
CA ALA A 223 -17.61 21.27 -17.04
C ALA A 223 -17.27 21.60 -15.58
N ALA A 224 -17.88 22.65 -15.01
CA ALA A 224 -17.67 23.03 -13.61
C ALA A 224 -18.18 21.96 -12.62
N ALA A 225 -19.30 21.28 -12.94
CA ALA A 225 -19.81 20.17 -12.12
C ALA A 225 -18.90 18.93 -12.16
N GLN A 226 -18.32 18.60 -13.32
CA GLN A 226 -17.33 17.52 -13.44
C GLN A 226 -16.01 17.88 -12.76
N ALA A 227 -15.57 19.14 -12.82
CA ALA A 227 -14.41 19.64 -12.08
C ALA A 227 -14.60 19.53 -10.55
N ASP A 228 -15.77 19.91 -10.01
CA ASP A 228 -16.06 19.73 -8.59
C ASP A 228 -16.12 18.23 -8.20
N THR A 229 -16.69 17.40 -9.07
CA THR A 229 -16.73 15.94 -8.89
C THR A 229 -15.31 15.36 -8.81
N LEU A 230 -14.41 15.79 -9.70
CA LEU A 230 -13.00 15.40 -9.71
C LEU A 230 -12.29 15.85 -8.43
N ILE A 231 -12.40 17.13 -8.04
CA ILE A 231 -11.76 17.68 -6.84
C ILE A 231 -12.19 16.89 -5.59
N ASN A 232 -13.49 16.63 -5.45
CA ASN A 232 -14.04 15.84 -4.36
C ASN A 232 -13.58 14.37 -4.40
N LYS A 233 -13.41 13.76 -5.59
CA LYS A 233 -12.92 12.39 -5.74
C LYS A 233 -11.43 12.28 -5.38
N VAL A 234 -10.60 13.20 -5.85
CA VAL A 234 -9.16 13.27 -5.57
C VAL A 234 -8.90 13.46 -4.07
N ALA A 235 -9.69 14.29 -3.39
CA ALA A 235 -9.62 14.42 -1.93
C ALA A 235 -9.92 13.09 -1.19
N ARG A 236 -10.89 12.30 -1.68
CA ARG A 236 -11.19 10.95 -1.16
C ARG A 236 -10.08 9.95 -1.48
N PHE A 237 -9.50 10.00 -2.68
CA PHE A 237 -8.37 9.16 -3.10
C PHE A 237 -7.12 9.42 -2.25
N LYS A 238 -6.77 10.69 -2.00
CA LYS A 238 -5.70 11.08 -1.08
C LYS A 238 -5.93 10.49 0.31
N LYS A 239 -7.11 10.70 0.90
CA LYS A 239 -7.47 10.17 2.22
C LYS A 239 -7.43 8.64 2.29
N TYR A 240 -7.79 7.94 1.22
CA TYR A 240 -7.68 6.47 1.13
C TYR A 240 -6.21 6.02 1.09
N TYR A 241 -5.38 6.66 0.26
CA TYR A 241 -3.95 6.37 0.18
C TYR A 241 -3.26 6.60 1.53
N GLU A 242 -3.44 7.78 2.15
CA GLU A 242 -2.85 8.12 3.45
C GLU A 242 -3.27 7.13 4.55
N LYS A 243 -4.56 6.76 4.59
CA LYS A 243 -5.08 5.79 5.58
C LYS A 243 -4.53 4.38 5.35
N SER A 244 -4.38 3.96 4.10
CA SER A 244 -3.81 2.66 3.74
C SER A 244 -2.32 2.62 4.06
N PHE A 245 -1.58 3.63 3.62
CA PHE A 245 -0.16 3.81 3.92
C PHE A 245 0.12 3.79 5.43
N ASN A 246 -0.63 4.56 6.23
CA ASN A 246 -0.42 4.62 7.69
C ASN A 246 -0.65 3.26 8.38
N LYS A 247 -1.60 2.44 7.91
CA LYS A 247 -1.79 1.05 8.41
C LYS A 247 -0.59 0.17 8.08
N ILE A 248 -0.01 0.34 6.90
CA ILE A 248 1.13 -0.44 6.42
C ILE A 248 2.42 -0.03 7.14
N GLU A 249 2.69 1.26 7.27
CA GLU A 249 3.82 1.79 8.04
C GLU A 249 3.77 1.32 9.51
N ALA A 250 2.59 1.42 10.15
CA ALA A 250 2.40 0.98 11.53
C ALA A 250 2.59 -0.54 11.70
N LEU A 251 2.15 -1.37 10.75
CA LEU A 251 2.44 -2.80 10.80
C LEU A 251 3.94 -3.08 10.66
N HIS A 252 4.58 -2.53 9.63
CA HIS A 252 5.94 -2.92 9.26
C HIS A 252 7.03 -2.28 10.11
N THR A 253 6.73 -1.20 10.84
CA THR A 253 7.61 -0.65 11.89
C THR A 253 7.41 -1.29 13.26
N LYS A 254 6.27 -1.99 13.52
CA LYS A 254 5.98 -2.65 14.81
C LYS A 254 7.07 -3.64 15.19
N VAL A 255 7.76 -3.36 16.30
CA VAL A 255 8.73 -4.25 16.94
C VAL A 255 8.11 -4.93 18.16
N ARG A 256 8.56 -6.15 18.47
CA ARG A 256 8.24 -6.87 19.71
C ARG A 256 9.43 -7.73 20.15
N ILE A 257 9.53 -7.99 21.45
CA ILE A 257 10.37 -9.06 22.00
C ILE A 257 9.86 -10.39 21.43
N MET A 258 10.74 -11.27 20.95
CA MET A 258 10.33 -12.53 20.30
C MET A 258 11.41 -13.63 20.41
N PRO A 259 11.11 -14.82 20.99
CA PRO A 259 9.86 -15.18 21.67
C PRO A 259 9.58 -14.27 22.88
N GLU A 260 8.36 -14.26 23.38
CA GLU A 260 7.90 -13.27 24.37
C GLU A 260 8.70 -13.40 25.69
N ASP A 261 8.98 -14.63 26.13
CA ASP A 261 9.88 -14.94 27.25
C ASP A 261 11.35 -15.06 26.82
N ASN A 262 11.95 -13.98 26.31
CA ASN A 262 13.40 -13.91 26.05
C ASN A 262 14.10 -12.80 26.86
N GLY A 263 15.41 -12.60 26.66
CA GLY A 263 16.24 -11.70 27.48
C GLY A 263 17.18 -12.43 28.45
N GLY A 264 17.51 -13.70 28.18
CA GLY A 264 18.33 -14.52 29.08
C GLY A 264 19.79 -14.06 29.20
N CYS A 265 20.28 -13.98 30.44
CA CYS A 265 21.70 -13.81 30.76
C CYS A 265 22.37 -15.15 31.10
N GLY A 266 23.63 -15.29 30.71
CA GLY A 266 24.51 -16.36 31.18
C GLY A 266 25.87 -15.80 31.59
N TYR A 267 26.36 -16.23 32.75
CA TYR A 267 27.72 -15.96 33.21
C TYR A 267 28.74 -16.70 32.34
N ILE A 268 29.86 -16.05 32.01
CA ILE A 268 30.97 -16.62 31.25
C ILE A 268 32.18 -16.83 32.18
N PRO A 269 32.43 -18.07 32.66
CA PRO A 269 33.61 -18.39 33.46
C PRO A 269 34.90 -18.04 32.72
N GLY A 270 35.89 -17.51 33.45
CA GLY A 270 37.18 -17.09 32.90
C GLY A 270 37.20 -15.68 32.28
N ALA A 271 36.04 -15.00 32.16
CA ALA A 271 35.94 -13.60 31.76
C ALA A 271 35.24 -12.69 32.78
N ASP A 272 34.66 -13.27 33.84
CA ASP A 272 33.94 -12.59 34.94
C ASP A 272 32.86 -11.58 34.48
N VAL A 273 32.10 -11.98 33.45
CA VAL A 273 31.01 -11.17 32.88
C VAL A 273 29.75 -12.00 32.62
N ASN A 274 28.60 -11.36 32.77
CA ASN A 274 27.32 -11.87 32.28
C ASN A 274 27.10 -11.41 30.84
N MET A 275 26.92 -12.35 29.91
CA MET A 275 26.43 -12.07 28.57
C MET A 275 24.92 -12.26 28.52
N CYS A 276 24.19 -11.20 28.21
CA CYS A 276 22.73 -11.15 28.09
C CYS A 276 22.31 -11.00 26.63
N VAL A 277 21.32 -11.79 26.22
CA VAL A 277 20.86 -11.86 24.82
C VAL A 277 19.37 -11.58 24.74
N CYS A 278 18.96 -10.61 23.91
CA CYS A 278 17.56 -10.39 23.57
C CYS A 278 17.35 -10.34 22.05
N SER A 279 16.30 -11.02 21.57
CA SER A 279 15.89 -11.02 20.16
C SER A 279 14.55 -10.30 19.95
N LEU A 280 14.46 -9.56 18.86
CA LEU A 280 13.30 -8.75 18.48
C LEU A 280 12.73 -9.20 17.13
N GLY A 281 11.42 -9.42 17.08
CA GLY A 281 10.67 -9.63 15.84
C GLY A 281 10.09 -8.30 15.32
N ILE A 282 10.25 -8.01 14.02
CA ILE A 282 9.79 -6.78 13.40
C ILE A 282 8.74 -7.09 12.32
N GLY A 283 7.64 -6.35 12.30
CA GLY A 283 6.58 -6.48 11.31
C GLY A 283 5.64 -7.68 11.55
N PRO A 284 5.01 -8.22 10.49
CA PRO A 284 4.13 -9.39 10.53
C PRO A 284 4.92 -10.71 10.69
N ASN A 285 5.81 -10.77 11.68
CA ASN A 285 6.72 -11.88 11.89
C ASN A 285 6.06 -13.06 12.66
N LYS A 286 5.47 -14.02 11.94
CA LYS A 286 5.04 -15.31 12.51
C LYS A 286 6.25 -16.24 12.66
N PHE A 287 6.74 -16.46 13.88
CA PHE A 287 7.63 -17.59 14.16
C PHE A 287 6.78 -18.83 14.44
N ASP A 288 6.49 -19.60 13.39
CA ASP A 288 6.03 -20.98 13.51
C ASP A 288 7.28 -21.89 13.54
N GLU A 289 7.42 -22.71 14.59
CA GLU A 289 8.52 -23.68 14.72
C GLU A 289 8.52 -24.73 13.60
N ALA A 290 7.37 -24.98 12.96
CA ALA A 290 7.27 -25.87 11.81
C ALA A 290 7.93 -25.30 10.55
N GLU A 291 8.04 -23.97 10.41
CA GLU A 291 8.65 -23.34 9.23
C GLU A 291 10.17 -23.34 9.27
N ILE A 292 10.79 -23.34 10.45
CA ILE A 292 12.26 -23.49 10.60
C ILE A 292 12.74 -24.82 9.97
N LYS A 293 11.85 -25.82 9.88
CA LYS A 293 12.12 -27.13 9.24
C LYS A 293 11.95 -27.13 7.71
N LYS A 294 11.39 -26.08 7.10
CA LYS A 294 11.16 -25.97 5.65
C LYS A 294 12.31 -25.18 4.99
N LYS A 295 13.22 -25.88 4.30
CA LYS A 295 14.22 -25.23 3.44
C LYS A 295 13.53 -24.34 2.39
N GLY A 296 13.98 -23.10 2.25
CA GLY A 296 13.62 -22.22 1.11
C GLY A 296 12.41 -21.30 1.29
N LYS A 297 12.00 -20.95 2.52
CA LYS A 297 11.00 -19.90 2.78
C LYS A 297 11.55 -18.70 3.56
N SER A 298 10.74 -17.65 3.70
CA SER A 298 11.16 -16.25 3.87
C SER A 298 12.17 -15.98 5.00
N LEU A 299 13.16 -15.13 4.71
CA LEU A 299 14.06 -14.57 5.71
C LEU A 299 13.30 -13.53 6.54
N LYS A 300 12.85 -13.92 7.73
CA LYS A 300 12.03 -13.06 8.60
C LYS A 300 12.83 -11.87 9.13
N ASN A 301 12.16 -10.76 9.42
CA ASN A 301 12.79 -9.51 9.83
C ASN A 301 13.02 -9.52 11.36
N TRP A 302 14.28 -9.60 11.80
CA TRP A 302 14.61 -9.67 13.24
C TRP A 302 15.89 -8.90 13.61
N CYS A 303 16.06 -8.64 14.90
CA CYS A 303 17.31 -8.13 15.46
C CYS A 303 17.73 -8.91 16.71
N VAL A 304 19.01 -8.85 17.07
CA VAL A 304 19.57 -9.38 18.32
C VAL A 304 20.47 -8.34 18.98
N GLY A 305 20.27 -8.14 20.28
CA GLY A 305 21.20 -7.45 21.16
C GLY A 305 22.00 -8.44 22.00
N LEU A 306 23.31 -8.22 22.08
CA LEU A 306 24.27 -8.93 22.92
C LEU A 306 24.90 -7.91 23.87
N TYR A 307 24.71 -8.07 25.18
CA TYR A 307 25.12 -7.10 26.19
C TYR A 307 25.98 -7.78 27.26
N PHE A 308 27.06 -7.12 27.71
CA PHE A 308 28.07 -7.72 28.59
C PHE A 308 28.06 -7.11 30.01
N LYS A 309 26.86 -6.91 30.57
CA LYS A 309 26.63 -6.28 31.88
C LYS A 309 25.54 -7.00 32.66
N SER A 310 25.75 -7.18 33.97
CA SER A 310 24.93 -8.03 34.85
C SER A 310 23.60 -7.41 35.30
N ASN A 311 23.49 -6.08 35.36
CA ASN A 311 22.42 -5.39 36.10
C ASN A 311 21.41 -4.68 35.16
N ILE A 312 21.21 -5.20 33.96
CA ILE A 312 20.48 -4.52 32.87
C ILE A 312 19.52 -5.49 32.19
N ASP A 313 18.27 -5.07 31.99
CA ASP A 313 17.34 -5.75 31.07
C ASP A 313 17.84 -5.63 29.62
N PRO A 314 18.27 -6.74 28.97
CA PRO A 314 18.77 -6.71 27.61
C PRO A 314 17.67 -6.41 26.58
N CYS A 315 16.39 -6.60 26.90
CA CYS A 315 15.29 -6.35 25.98
C CYS A 315 14.87 -4.88 25.94
N SER A 316 14.80 -4.18 27.07
CA SER A 316 14.74 -2.72 27.08
C SER A 316 15.91 -2.10 26.32
N TRP A 317 17.12 -2.66 26.42
CA TRP A 317 18.28 -2.19 25.66
C TRP A 317 18.22 -2.52 24.16
N ALA A 318 17.76 -3.71 23.78
CA ALA A 318 17.53 -4.08 22.39
C ALA A 318 16.48 -3.18 21.73
N LEU A 319 15.36 -2.92 22.40
CA LEU A 319 14.31 -2.01 21.92
C LEU A 319 14.83 -0.57 21.76
N ASN A 320 15.60 -0.07 22.72
CA ASN A 320 16.24 1.25 22.62
C ASN A 320 17.26 1.33 21.48
N ALA A 321 18.05 0.27 21.24
CA ALA A 321 19.00 0.21 20.13
C ALA A 321 18.29 0.16 18.76
N TYR A 322 17.22 -0.63 18.63
CA TYR A 322 16.37 -0.64 17.44
C TYR A 322 15.76 0.74 17.17
N ASN A 323 15.16 1.37 18.19
CA ASN A 323 14.48 2.66 18.05
C ASN A 323 15.44 3.79 17.64
N ARG A 324 16.66 3.81 18.17
CA ARG A 324 17.69 4.82 17.82
C ARG A 324 18.29 4.58 16.44
N THR A 325 18.61 3.34 16.08
CA THR A 325 19.47 3.04 14.91
C THR A 325 18.69 2.60 13.67
N TYR A 326 17.57 1.89 13.82
CA TYR A 326 16.93 1.19 12.69
C TYR A 326 15.46 1.59 12.45
N ALA A 327 14.70 1.94 13.49
CA ALA A 327 13.28 2.28 13.33
C ALA A 327 13.07 3.47 12.38
N ILE A 328 13.90 4.52 12.49
CA ILE A 328 13.85 5.70 11.63
C ILE A 328 14.16 5.33 10.16
N ILE A 329 15.24 4.58 9.92
CA ILE A 329 15.68 4.23 8.56
C ILE A 329 14.69 3.27 7.90
N ARG A 330 14.13 2.32 8.66
CA ARG A 330 13.10 1.39 8.19
C ARG A 330 11.79 2.12 7.86
N LYS A 331 11.35 3.05 8.72
CA LYS A 331 10.20 3.93 8.44
C LYS A 331 10.42 4.73 7.15
N HIS A 332 11.58 5.35 6.98
CA HIS A 332 11.93 6.10 5.78
C HIS A 332 11.96 5.23 4.51
N ALA A 333 12.43 3.97 4.60
CA ALA A 333 12.39 3.03 3.48
C ALA A 333 10.95 2.67 3.05
N ILE A 334 10.05 2.41 4.01
CA ILE A 334 8.63 2.13 3.74
C ILE A 334 7.95 3.36 3.11
N GLN A 335 8.24 4.56 3.61
CA GLN A 335 7.78 5.84 3.04
C GLN A 335 8.27 6.05 1.60
N SER A 336 9.58 5.89 1.36
CA SER A 336 10.21 6.07 0.05
C SER A 336 9.64 5.09 -0.99
N TYR A 337 9.41 3.83 -0.60
CA TYR A 337 8.79 2.83 -1.46
C TYR A 337 7.36 3.22 -1.83
N TRP A 338 6.46 3.45 -0.86
CA TRP A 338 5.05 3.74 -1.16
C TRP A 338 4.84 5.08 -1.85
N LYS A 339 5.70 6.09 -1.58
CA LYS A 339 5.70 7.33 -2.36
C LYS A 339 5.93 7.03 -3.84
N LYS A 340 6.99 6.30 -4.20
CA LYS A 340 7.30 5.97 -5.60
C LYS A 340 6.26 5.07 -6.26
N GLN A 341 5.76 4.06 -5.53
CA GLN A 341 4.80 3.12 -6.13
C GLN A 341 3.39 3.68 -6.30
N VAL A 342 2.94 4.65 -5.48
CA VAL A 342 1.57 5.21 -5.54
C VAL A 342 1.51 6.70 -5.18
N GLY A 343 2.21 7.13 -4.14
CA GLY A 343 2.09 8.49 -3.59
C GLY A 343 2.40 9.62 -4.56
N GLU A 344 3.33 9.45 -5.51
CA GLU A 344 3.65 10.46 -6.52
C GLU A 344 2.50 10.70 -7.51
N ALA A 345 1.79 9.64 -7.93
CA ALA A 345 0.58 9.77 -8.73
C ALA A 345 -0.51 10.52 -7.94
N VAL A 346 -0.71 10.17 -6.66
CA VAL A 346 -1.67 10.86 -5.77
C VAL A 346 -1.29 12.34 -5.56
N GLU A 347 -0.01 12.66 -5.38
CA GLU A 347 0.49 14.05 -5.30
C GLU A 347 0.23 14.82 -6.60
N ASN A 348 0.36 14.17 -7.76
CA ASN A 348 0.10 14.79 -9.06
C ASN A 348 -1.41 14.96 -9.32
N TRP A 349 -2.27 14.02 -8.91
CA TRP A 349 -3.72 14.19 -8.92
C TRP A 349 -4.16 15.38 -8.07
N VAL A 350 -3.59 15.55 -6.88
CA VAL A 350 -3.89 16.68 -5.99
C VAL A 350 -3.53 18.01 -6.66
N LYS A 351 -2.33 18.13 -7.23
CA LYS A 351 -1.91 19.33 -7.99
C LYS A 351 -2.88 19.61 -9.14
N MET A 352 -3.18 18.61 -9.96
CA MET A 352 -4.09 18.71 -11.10
C MET A 352 -5.52 19.15 -10.67
N ALA A 353 -6.03 18.63 -9.55
CA ALA A 353 -7.30 19.06 -8.97
C ALA A 353 -7.24 20.50 -8.42
N ASP A 354 -6.11 20.94 -7.87
CA ASP A 354 -5.90 22.32 -7.43
C ASP A 354 -5.93 23.31 -8.61
N GLU A 355 -5.34 22.96 -9.76
CA GLU A 355 -5.39 23.77 -10.99
C GLU A 355 -6.81 23.92 -11.57
N LEU A 356 -7.74 23.01 -11.27
CA LEU A 356 -9.13 23.05 -11.76
C LEU A 356 -10.08 23.93 -10.92
N LYS A 357 -9.67 24.39 -9.73
CA LYS A 357 -10.52 25.23 -8.85
C LYS A 357 -11.09 26.49 -9.53
N PRO A 358 -10.35 27.23 -10.38
CA PRO A 358 -10.89 28.44 -11.02
C PRO A 358 -12.14 28.21 -11.87
N LEU A 359 -12.34 27.03 -12.48
CA LEU A 359 -13.56 26.72 -13.25
C LEU A 359 -14.83 26.80 -12.37
N LYS A 360 -14.73 26.37 -11.11
CA LYS A 360 -15.82 26.45 -10.13
C LYS A 360 -16.05 27.88 -9.63
N GLU A 361 -14.99 28.66 -9.51
CA GLU A 361 -15.03 30.03 -8.95
C GLU A 361 -15.50 31.06 -9.98
N ASN A 362 -15.07 30.92 -11.24
CA ASN A 362 -15.53 31.75 -12.35
C ASN A 362 -17.05 31.66 -12.55
N MET A 363 -17.65 30.47 -12.44
CA MET A 363 -19.11 30.34 -12.52
C MET A 363 -19.84 31.03 -11.36
N LYS A 364 -19.32 30.98 -10.13
CA LYS A 364 -19.90 31.73 -9.00
C LYS A 364 -19.90 33.24 -9.24
N SER A 365 -18.86 33.77 -9.88
CA SER A 365 -18.80 35.18 -10.29
C SER A 365 -19.97 35.51 -11.22
N THR A 366 -20.12 34.77 -12.32
CA THR A 366 -21.19 34.98 -13.31
C THR A 366 -22.59 34.86 -12.70
N THR A 367 -22.83 33.88 -11.82
CA THR A 367 -24.12 33.73 -11.11
C THR A 367 -24.38 34.87 -10.12
N THR A 368 -23.34 35.47 -9.53
CA THR A 368 -23.50 36.64 -8.66
C THR A 368 -23.97 37.86 -9.46
N THR A 369 -23.47 38.03 -10.69
CA THR A 369 -23.93 39.11 -11.59
C THR A 369 -25.36 38.90 -12.10
N SER A 370 -25.81 37.65 -12.30
CA SER A 370 -27.20 37.37 -12.71
C SER A 370 -28.23 37.48 -11.58
N ASN A 371 -27.82 37.27 -10.33
CA ASN A 371 -28.75 37.19 -9.21
C ASN A 371 -29.16 38.55 -8.61
N ALA A 372 -28.81 39.66 -9.26
CA ALA A 372 -29.31 41.00 -8.91
C ALA A 372 -30.83 41.17 -9.16
N SER A 373 -31.48 40.23 -9.85
CA SER A 373 -32.91 40.27 -10.15
C SER A 373 -33.57 38.89 -10.10
N ILE A 374 -34.15 38.53 -8.95
CA ILE A 374 -35.46 37.86 -8.77
C ILE A 374 -35.72 37.72 -7.26
N SER A 375 -36.92 38.10 -6.80
CA SER A 375 -37.27 38.13 -5.38
C SER A 375 -37.70 36.77 -4.83
N ALA A 376 -37.56 36.59 -3.52
CA ALA A 376 -37.88 35.35 -2.83
C ALA A 376 -39.40 35.13 -2.67
N THR A 377 -39.82 33.86 -2.80
CA THR A 377 -41.00 33.30 -2.13
C THR A 377 -40.66 31.87 -1.73
N THR A 378 -40.78 31.52 -0.45
CA THR A 378 -40.56 30.15 0.05
C THR A 378 -41.74 29.74 0.91
N VAL A 379 -42.44 28.67 0.52
CA VAL A 379 -43.51 28.04 1.30
C VAL A 379 -43.03 26.66 1.71
N ALA A 380 -43.13 26.37 3.01
CA ALA A 380 -42.75 25.08 3.57
C ALA A 380 -44.00 24.25 3.89
N THR A 381 -43.94 22.95 3.60
CA THR A 381 -44.98 21.99 4.01
C THR A 381 -44.32 20.75 4.62
N THR A 382 -44.50 20.57 5.92
CA THR A 382 -44.12 19.35 6.66
C THR A 382 -45.28 18.37 6.70
N THR A 383 -44.99 17.06 6.55
CA THR A 383 -45.92 16.00 6.94
C THR A 383 -45.17 14.84 7.61
N SER A 384 -45.75 14.31 8.68
CA SER A 384 -45.15 13.29 9.56
C SER A 384 -45.78 11.92 9.35
N ALA A 385 -45.05 10.84 9.67
CA ALA A 385 -45.63 9.50 9.91
C ALA A 385 -44.78 8.75 10.96
N THR A 386 -45.42 7.89 11.77
CA THR A 386 -44.86 7.39 13.03
C THR A 386 -45.25 5.93 13.31
N THR A 387 -44.29 5.08 13.71
CA THR A 387 -44.46 3.84 14.48
C THR A 387 -43.09 3.44 15.08
N THR A 388 -42.84 3.32 16.40
CA THR A 388 -43.18 2.21 17.35
C THR A 388 -42.99 0.79 16.79
N SER A 389 -42.30 -0.17 17.44
CA SER A 389 -41.62 -0.26 18.77
C SER A 389 -40.56 -1.43 18.74
N ASN A 390 -39.92 -1.99 19.79
CA ASN A 390 -40.11 -1.94 21.26
C ASN A 390 -38.85 -2.39 22.09
N THR A 391 -39.05 -2.50 23.42
CA THR A 391 -38.32 -3.22 24.50
C THR A 391 -37.65 -4.58 24.20
N SER A 392 -36.68 -5.15 24.96
CA SER A 392 -35.90 -4.74 26.17
C SER A 392 -34.91 -5.83 26.66
N THR A 393 -33.78 -5.46 27.33
CA THR A 393 -33.05 -6.18 28.44
C THR A 393 -32.63 -7.68 28.29
N SER A 394 -31.64 -8.27 28.98
CA SER A 394 -30.69 -7.86 30.05
C SER A 394 -29.34 -8.60 29.87
N ALA A 395 -28.39 -8.43 30.80
CA ALA A 395 -27.04 -9.02 30.75
C ALA A 395 -26.81 -10.19 31.73
N THR A 396 -25.79 -11.01 31.46
CA THR A 396 -25.14 -11.89 32.47
C THR A 396 -23.66 -12.12 32.15
N ILE A 397 -22.85 -12.33 33.19
CA ILE A 397 -21.43 -12.69 33.15
C ILE A 397 -21.23 -13.88 34.10
N ASN A 398 -20.47 -14.92 33.71
CA ASN A 398 -19.71 -15.74 34.67
C ASN A 398 -18.56 -16.52 34.02
N CYS A 399 -17.64 -17.04 34.85
CA CYS A 399 -16.41 -17.75 34.44
C CYS A 399 -16.50 -19.27 34.71
N CYS A 400 -15.60 -20.06 34.10
CA CYS A 400 -14.87 -21.18 34.74
C CYS A 400 -13.76 -21.76 33.84
N CYS A 401 -12.90 -22.63 34.40
CA CYS A 401 -11.62 -23.10 33.83
C CYS A 401 -11.66 -24.58 33.39
N TYR A 402 -10.65 -25.05 32.61
CA TYR A 402 -9.78 -26.20 32.98
C TYR A 402 -8.52 -26.37 32.10
N GLU A 403 -7.68 -27.35 32.44
CA GLU A 403 -6.25 -27.57 32.06
C GLU A 403 -6.00 -28.48 30.82
N TYR A 404 -4.74 -28.60 30.33
CA TYR A 404 -3.99 -29.89 30.27
C TYR A 404 -2.52 -29.82 29.72
N TYR A 405 -1.75 -30.88 29.99
CA TYR A 405 -0.48 -31.37 29.38
C TYR A 405 0.92 -30.74 29.67
N HIS A 406 1.63 -31.36 30.62
CA HIS A 406 3.08 -31.67 30.51
C HIS A 406 3.24 -33.14 30.02
N TYR A 407 4.07 -33.47 29.00
CA TYR A 407 4.80 -34.78 28.92
C TYR A 407 5.84 -35.01 27.76
N TYR A 408 6.36 -34.01 27.03
CA TYR A 408 7.14 -34.29 25.77
C TYR A 408 8.66 -33.96 25.71
N CYS A 409 9.30 -33.52 26.79
CA CYS A 409 10.65 -32.90 26.71
C CYS A 409 11.87 -33.84 26.51
N TYR A 410 11.74 -35.18 26.61
CA TYR A 410 12.93 -36.05 26.72
C TYR A 410 13.45 -36.67 25.41
N TYR A 411 12.59 -36.92 24.42
CA TYR A 411 12.97 -37.72 23.23
C TYR A 411 13.64 -36.93 22.09
N TYR A 412 13.51 -35.60 22.07
CA TYR A 412 13.98 -34.75 20.96
C TYR A 412 15.50 -34.50 20.93
N TYR A 413 16.22 -34.80 22.01
CA TYR A 413 17.58 -34.28 22.21
C TYR A 413 18.67 -35.03 21.43
N TYR A 414 18.48 -36.33 21.14
CA TYR A 414 19.52 -37.17 20.53
C TYR A 414 19.62 -37.00 19.00
N TYR A 415 18.50 -36.70 18.32
CA TYR A 415 18.45 -36.68 16.86
C TYR A 415 19.08 -35.42 16.24
N TYR A 416 19.09 -34.30 16.98
CA TYR A 416 19.59 -33.01 16.48
C TYR A 416 21.13 -32.97 16.41
N TYR A 417 21.82 -33.67 17.31
CA TYR A 417 23.28 -33.64 17.41
C TYR A 417 23.97 -34.38 16.26
N TYR A 418 23.37 -35.48 15.79
CA TYR A 418 23.99 -36.37 14.80
C TYR A 418 23.97 -35.79 13.37
N TYR A 419 22.92 -35.05 13.01
CA TYR A 419 22.75 -34.51 11.65
C TYR A 419 23.52 -33.22 11.39
N TYR A 420 23.74 -32.36 12.40
CA TYR A 420 24.41 -31.08 12.20
C TYR A 420 25.93 -31.23 12.02
N TYR A 421 26.54 -32.21 12.68
CA TYR A 421 27.99 -32.45 12.61
C TYR A 421 28.47 -32.96 11.24
N TYR A 422 27.59 -33.63 10.48
CA TYR A 422 27.95 -34.26 9.21
C TYR A 422 27.93 -33.30 8.00
N PHE A 423 27.30 -32.12 8.10
CA PHE A 423 27.06 -31.24 6.95
C PHE A 423 28.06 -30.08 6.81
N TYR A 424 28.89 -29.82 7.82
CA TYR A 424 29.81 -28.66 7.88
C TYR A 424 31.31 -29.02 7.86
N CYS A 425 31.66 -30.29 7.64
CA CYS A 425 33.06 -30.74 7.56
C CYS A 425 33.53 -31.05 6.12
N TYR A 426 32.82 -30.56 5.09
CA TYR A 426 33.03 -30.99 3.69
C TYR A 426 32.85 -29.91 2.60
N TYR A 427 32.77 -28.63 2.98
CA TYR A 427 32.81 -27.45 2.10
C TYR A 427 33.53 -26.29 2.79
#